data_AF-A0A565CSF9-F1
#
_entry.id   AF-A0A565CSF9-F1
#
_cell.length_a   1.000
_cell.length_b   1.000
_cell.length_c   1.000
_cell.angle_alpha   90.00
_cell.angle_beta   90.00
_cell.angle_gamma   90.00
#
_symmetry.space_group_name_H-M   'P 1'
#
loop_
_entity.id
_entity.type
_entity.pdbx_description
1 polymer ?
#
loop_
_entity_poly.entity_id
_entity_poly.type
_entity_poly.pdbx_seq_one_letter_code
_entity_poly.pdbx_strand_id
1 'polypeptide(L)' 'MLLHRKKKPAAIKKEGDEAEAVTIKEFKKSNHGQRKREKRQQGRALDPHLEEHFSSGRLLACIASRPGQCGRADGYNLD' A
#
# COMPACT_ATOMS: atom_id res chain seq x y z
N MET A 1 1.78 -36.51 -23.59
CA MET A 1 1.94 -37.51 -22.51
C MET A 1 2.74 -36.85 -21.39
N LEU A 2 2.11 -36.53 -20.24
CA LEU A 2 2.39 -37.10 -18.90
C LEU A 2 3.85 -36.81 -18.41
N LEU A 3 4.16 -36.10 -17.31
CA LEU A 3 3.61 -36.20 -15.94
C LEU A 3 3.90 -34.95 -15.06
N HIS A 4 2.87 -34.54 -14.29
CA HIS A 4 2.83 -34.22 -12.85
C HIS A 4 4.08 -33.77 -12.07
N ARG A 5 3.98 -32.59 -11.42
CA ARG A 5 4.54 -32.41 -10.07
C ARG A 5 3.56 -31.67 -9.15
N LYS A 6 2.76 -32.45 -8.42
CA LYS A 6 2.08 -32.01 -7.18
C LYS A 6 3.12 -31.91 -6.07
N LYS A 7 3.16 -30.80 -5.32
CA LYS A 7 3.62 -30.77 -3.91
C LYS A 7 3.10 -29.53 -3.17
N LYS A 8 2.15 -29.76 -2.27
CA LYS A 8 1.90 -29.10 -0.97
C LYS A 8 1.50 -30.27 -0.03
N PRO A 9 1.74 -30.24 1.30
CA PRO A 9 1.59 -29.08 2.19
C PRO A 9 2.63 -28.99 3.33
N ALA A 10 2.65 -27.84 4.04
CA ALA A 10 2.85 -27.78 5.50
C ALA A 10 2.46 -26.38 6.00
N ALA A 11 1.47 -26.35 6.89
CA ALA A 11 0.97 -25.19 7.60
C ALA A 11 1.79 -24.95 8.87
N ILE A 12 2.20 -23.71 9.13
CA ILE A 12 2.49 -23.21 10.49
C ILE A 12 1.78 -21.86 10.59
N LYS A 13 0.78 -21.80 11.47
CA LYS A 13 0.00 -20.62 11.83
C LYS A 13 0.84 -19.70 12.72
N LYS A 14 0.80 -18.39 12.48
CA LYS A 14 0.82 -17.38 13.54
C LYS A 14 -0.21 -16.31 13.22
N GLU A 15 -1.07 -16.10 14.20
CA GLU A 15 -2.27 -15.29 14.21
C GLU A 15 -1.92 -13.80 14.26
N GLY A 16 -2.74 -12.97 13.61
CA GLY A 16 -2.66 -11.52 13.74
C GLY A 16 -2.96 -10.71 12.47
N ASP A 17 -3.88 -11.14 11.61
CA ASP A 17 -4.19 -10.40 10.37
C ASP A 17 -5.70 -10.39 10.06
N GLU A 18 -6.51 -10.06 11.08
CA GLU A 18 -7.97 -9.99 10.96
C GLU A 18 -8.50 -8.58 10.62
N ALA A 19 -7.61 -7.60 10.39
CA ALA A 19 -8.00 -6.24 10.01
C ALA A 19 -7.75 -5.88 8.52
N GLU A 20 -6.86 -6.58 7.79
CA GLU A 20 -6.58 -6.29 6.36
C GLU A 20 -7.47 -7.06 5.37
N ALA A 21 -8.43 -7.86 5.84
CA ALA A 21 -9.11 -8.85 5.00
C ALA A 21 -10.28 -8.31 4.12
N VAL A 22 -10.68 -7.04 4.22
CA VAL A 22 -11.95 -6.57 3.59
C VAL A 22 -11.77 -5.89 2.21
N THR A 23 -10.57 -5.49 1.79
CA THR A 23 -10.39 -4.77 0.50
C THR A 23 -9.27 -5.27 -0.40
N ILE A 24 -8.80 -6.50 -0.24
CA ILE A 24 -8.00 -7.16 -1.28
C ILE A 24 -8.81 -8.32 -1.83
N LYS A 25 -9.72 -8.01 -2.77
CA LYS A 25 -10.11 -9.03 -3.76
C LYS A 25 -8.81 -9.54 -4.38
N GLU A 26 -8.43 -10.77 -4.06
CA GLU A 26 -7.27 -11.45 -4.63
C GLU A 26 -7.51 -11.70 -6.13
N PHE A 27 -7.46 -10.63 -6.93
CA PHE A 27 -7.30 -10.75 -8.35
C PHE A 27 -5.91 -11.33 -8.58
N LYS A 28 -5.84 -12.47 -9.28
CA LYS A 28 -4.57 -13.05 -9.74
C LYS A 28 -3.76 -11.98 -10.45
N LYS A 29 -2.76 -11.44 -9.75
CA LYS A 29 -1.81 -10.46 -10.29
C LYS A 29 -0.90 -11.18 -11.27
N SER A 30 -0.57 -10.53 -12.39
CA SER A 30 0.41 -11.07 -13.33
C SER A 30 1.80 -11.18 -12.67
N ASN A 31 2.57 -12.20 -13.07
CA ASN A 31 3.90 -12.46 -12.49
C ASN A 31 4.84 -11.25 -12.67
N HIS A 32 4.73 -10.53 -13.80
CA HIS A 32 5.46 -9.28 -14.04
C HIS A 32 5.06 -8.15 -13.08
N GLY A 33 3.76 -8.00 -12.80
CA GLY A 33 3.27 -6.98 -11.86
C GLY A 33 3.72 -7.22 -10.42
N GLN A 34 3.79 -8.49 -10.01
CA GLN A 34 4.30 -8.90 -8.70
C GLN A 34 5.79 -8.58 -8.55
N ARG A 35 6.63 -9.02 -9.50
CA ARG A 35 8.07 -8.71 -9.50
C ARG A 35 8.34 -7.20 -9.45
N LYS A 36 7.53 -6.39 -10.14
CA LYS A 36 7.67 -4.91 -10.14
C LYS A 36 7.27 -4.29 -8.79
N ARG A 37 6.36 -4.90 -8.03
CA ARG A 37 6.01 -4.46 -6.67
C ARG A 37 7.09 -4.84 -5.67
N GLU A 38 7.53 -6.10 -5.70
CA GLU A 38 8.60 -6.60 -4.84
C GLU A 38 9.87 -5.76 -4.99
N LYS A 39 10.30 -5.48 -6.23
CA LYS A 39 11.45 -4.60 -6.48
C LYS A 39 11.27 -3.17 -5.92
N ARG A 40 10.05 -2.64 -5.88
CA ARG A 40 9.77 -1.28 -5.35
C ARG A 40 9.66 -1.23 -3.82
N GLN A 41 9.38 -2.36 -3.17
CA GLN A 41 9.23 -2.43 -1.71
C GLN A 41 10.59 -2.48 -0.98
N GLN A 42 11.64 -2.98 -1.62
CA GLN A 42 12.94 -3.25 -0.98
C GLN A 42 13.61 -2.05 -0.28
N GLY A 43 13.31 -0.81 -0.69
CA GLY A 43 13.86 0.40 -0.07
C GLY A 43 12.80 1.37 0.44
N ARG A 44 11.57 0.91 0.64
CA ARG A 44 10.46 1.78 1.03
C ARG A 44 10.39 1.92 2.55
N ALA A 45 11.02 2.96 3.09
CA ALA A 45 10.75 3.46 4.43
C ALA A 45 9.67 4.55 4.36
N LEU A 46 8.77 4.57 5.34
CA LEU A 46 7.85 5.68 5.57
C LEU A 46 8.35 6.49 6.74
N ASP A 47 8.13 7.80 6.69
CA ASP A 47 8.42 8.67 7.83
C ASP A 47 7.43 8.39 8.98
N PRO A 48 7.88 8.33 10.25
CA PRO A 48 6.98 8.07 11.38
C PRO A 48 5.86 9.10 11.53
N HIS A 49 6.10 10.37 11.18
CA HIS A 49 5.08 11.41 11.27
C HIS A 49 3.94 11.17 10.27
N LEU A 50 4.29 10.71 9.07
CA LEU A 50 3.30 10.29 8.08
C LEU A 50 2.47 9.11 8.56
N GLU A 51 3.07 8.12 9.24
CA GLU A 51 2.35 6.95 9.76
C GLU A 51 1.29 7.34 10.81
N GLU A 52 1.61 8.29 11.69
CA GLU A 52 0.66 8.87 12.64
C GLU A 52 -0.50 9.57 11.93
N HIS A 53 -0.21 10.38 10.90
CA HIS A 53 -1.24 11.05 10.11
C HIS A 53 -2.14 10.06 9.38
N PHE A 54 -1.58 8.99 8.80
CA PHE A 54 -2.37 7.92 8.17
C PHE A 54 -3.23 7.18 9.19
N SER A 55 -2.74 6.93 10.41
CA SER A 55 -3.50 6.31 11.49
C SER A 55 -4.69 7.18 11.93
N SER A 56 -4.51 8.51 11.99
CA SER A 56 -5.57 9.45 12.32
C SER A 56 -6.65 9.60 11.22
N GLY A 57 -6.35 9.14 9.99
CA GLY A 57 -7.20 9.34 8.82
C GLY A 57 -7.24 10.77 8.29
N ARG A 58 -6.38 11.67 8.81
CA ARG A 58 -6.27 13.07 8.40
C ARG A 58 -4.80 13.38 8.11
N LEU A 59 -4.54 13.97 6.95
CA LEU A 59 -3.20 14.39 6.55
C LEU A 59 -3.07 15.91 6.70
N LEU A 60 -1.92 16.36 7.23
CA LEU A 60 -1.56 17.77 7.24
C LEU A 60 -0.99 18.17 5.87
N ALA A 61 -1.44 19.32 5.35
CA ALA A 61 -1.00 19.84 4.07
C ALA A 61 -0.98 21.37 4.09
N CYS A 62 -0.06 21.96 3.31
CA CYS A 62 0.04 23.40 3.11
C CYS A 62 -0.60 23.80 1.79
N ILE A 63 -1.51 24.77 1.84
CA ILE A 63 -2.09 25.39 0.63
C ILE A 63 -1.02 26.29 0.01
N ALA A 64 -0.63 25.99 -1.22
CA ALA A 64 0.36 26.75 -1.98
C ALA A 64 -0.30 27.69 -3.01
N SER A 65 -1.58 27.48 -3.32
CA SER A 65 -2.35 28.35 -4.20
C SER A 65 -2.88 29.60 -3.49
N ARG A 66 -3.40 30.56 -4.27
CA ARG A 66 -4.07 31.77 -3.78
C ARG A 66 -5.57 31.67 -4.06
N PRO A 67 -6.36 30.98 -3.22
CA PRO A 67 -7.74 30.62 -3.52
C PRO A 67 -8.63 31.84 -3.83
N GLY A 68 -8.38 32.99 -3.21
CA GLY A 68 -9.12 34.22 -3.49
C GLY A 68 -8.93 34.79 -4.91
N GLN A 69 -7.91 34.35 -5.65
CA GLN A 69 -7.64 34.77 -7.03
C GLN A 69 -7.89 33.64 -8.02
N CYS A 70 -7.51 32.41 -7.68
CA CYS A 70 -7.58 31.27 -8.59
C CYS A 70 -8.77 30.33 -8.36
N GLY A 71 -9.56 30.50 -7.30
CA GLY A 71 -10.70 29.65 -6.95
C GLY A 71 -10.34 28.21 -6.56
N ARG A 72 -9.04 27.91 -6.36
CA ARG A 72 -8.52 26.58 -6.05
C ARG A 72 -7.68 26.58 -4.78
N ALA A 73 -7.73 25.49 -4.03
CA ALA A 73 -6.97 25.27 -2.79
C ALA A 73 -5.99 24.09 -2.96
N ASP A 74 -5.08 24.24 -3.91
CA ASP A 74 -4.07 23.23 -4.22
C ASP A 74 -2.83 23.41 -3.32
N GLY A 75 -2.15 22.32 -3.00
CA GLY A 75 -1.08 22.32 -2.00
C GLY A 75 -0.21 21.08 -2.03
N TYR A 76 0.64 20.94 -1.02
CA TYR A 76 1.52 19.78 -0.80
C TYR A 76 1.37 19.26 0.63
N ASN A 77 1.60 17.97 0.82
CA ASN A 77 1.58 17.34 2.14
C ASN A 77 2.78 17.81 2.97
N LEU A 78 2.58 17.93 4.27
CA LEU A 78 3.66 18.21 5.21
C LEU A 78 4.29 16.88 5.62
N ASP A 79 5.60 16.78 5.37
CA ASP A 79 6.47 15.70 5.86
C ASP A 79 7.28 16.21 7.05
#